data_AF-A0A845RWR7-F1
#
_entry.id   AF-A0A845RWR7-F1
#
_cell.length_a   1.000
_cell.length_b   1.000
_cell.length_c   1.000
_cell.angle_alpha   90.00
_cell.angle_beta   90.00
_cell.angle_gamma   90.00
#
_symmetry.space_group_name_H-M   'P 1'
#
loop_
_entity.id
_entity.type
_entity.pdbx_description
1 polymer ?
#
loop_
_entity_poly.entity_id
_entity_poly.type
_entity_poly.pdbx_seq_one_letter_code
_entity_poly.pdbx_strand_id
1 'polypeptide(L)'
;NLDFSSTALQTDIKSIKKAARQGVVEELKKRINNIVKENIESAALQLKEGFKIFWKENPIATIIPGKDYLNPKIKLLIDDSLDVDEQSELKNYLEKWIDKEKNLHLNDLIKTSKINFENSYARALCFRLFENHGVLKRLDAEDLLKNLDKEQRANIKKIGIKIGRYHIYQPLMIKPKAVNLKIILWNCFNNKTRRERCPTFGLNFLKNFETNNKEFLLICGFETFENYIVRVDILEKLFLKILSSTNNNQFSISSEMLNLLGCGKEDFEKLLKLMNYKKIDKDKDVFSYDFKRKDKKKIKKDNVKKNINNPFASLKNLSLNN
;
A
#
# COMPACT_ATOMS: atom_id res chain seq x y z
N ASN A 1 -48.00 -26.52 40.75
CA ASN A 1 -48.93 -26.36 39.62
C ASN A 1 -48.30 -25.47 38.58
N LEU A 2 -47.85 -26.05 37.47
CA LEU A 2 -47.42 -25.27 36.30
C LEU A 2 -48.69 -24.84 35.55
N ASP A 3 -48.87 -23.54 35.38
CA ASP A 3 -49.99 -22.95 34.65
C ASP A 3 -49.63 -22.89 33.16
N PHE A 4 -50.34 -23.67 32.33
CA PHE A 4 -50.09 -23.82 30.90
C PHE A 4 -50.97 -22.90 30.04
N SER A 5 -51.56 -21.84 30.62
CA SER A 5 -52.31 -20.85 29.85
C SER A 5 -51.43 -20.16 28.79
N SER A 6 -52.01 -19.81 27.63
CA SER A 6 -51.29 -19.16 26.53
C SER A 6 -50.61 -17.84 26.93
N THR A 7 -51.19 -17.15 27.92
CA THR A 7 -50.64 -15.95 28.56
C THR A 7 -49.45 -16.23 29.48
N ALA A 8 -49.47 -17.33 30.24
CA ALA A 8 -48.34 -17.77 31.06
C ALA A 8 -47.15 -18.18 30.18
N LEU A 9 -47.39 -18.95 29.12
CA LEU A 9 -46.37 -19.36 28.15
C LEU A 9 -45.72 -18.16 27.44
N GLN A 10 -46.49 -17.13 27.07
CA GLN A 10 -45.92 -15.89 26.50
C GLN A 10 -45.04 -15.11 27.50
N THR A 11 -45.41 -15.14 28.77
CA THR A 11 -44.65 -14.50 29.85
C THR A 11 -43.36 -15.25 30.13
N ASP A 12 -43.39 -16.59 30.12
CA ASP A 12 -42.21 -17.44 30.25
C ASP A 12 -41.25 -17.27 29.07
N ILE A 13 -41.76 -17.23 27.84
CA ILE A 13 -40.94 -16.95 26.64
C ILE A 13 -40.27 -15.58 26.74
N LYS A 14 -40.99 -14.55 27.23
CA LYS A 14 -40.40 -13.21 27.46
C LYS A 14 -39.32 -13.25 28.53
N SER A 15 -39.54 -13.96 29.63
CA SER A 15 -38.57 -14.11 30.73
C SER A 15 -37.32 -14.88 30.29
N ILE A 16 -37.47 -15.97 29.55
CA ILE A 16 -36.35 -16.75 28.97
C ILE A 16 -35.56 -15.89 27.98
N LYS A 17 -36.23 -15.14 27.10
CA LYS A 17 -35.55 -14.21 26.17
C LYS A 17 -34.79 -13.12 26.91
N LYS A 18 -35.34 -12.59 28.01
CA LYS A 18 -34.69 -11.59 28.85
C LYS A 18 -33.45 -12.16 29.55
N ALA A 19 -33.56 -13.35 30.16
CA ALA A 19 -32.45 -14.03 30.81
C ALA A 19 -31.34 -14.42 29.81
N ALA A 20 -31.71 -14.93 28.63
CA ALA A 20 -30.77 -15.24 27.56
C ALA A 20 -30.03 -13.99 27.08
N ARG A 21 -30.73 -12.85 26.92
CA ARG A 21 -30.09 -11.56 26.59
C ARG A 21 -29.12 -11.09 27.67
N GLN A 22 -29.51 -11.19 28.94
CA GLN A 22 -28.63 -10.80 30.06
C GLN A 22 -27.37 -11.67 30.12
N GLY A 23 -27.49 -12.98 29.97
CA GLY A 23 -26.33 -13.88 29.92
C GLY A 23 -25.41 -13.60 28.72
N VAL A 24 -25.97 -13.26 27.55
CA VAL A 24 -25.18 -12.84 26.38
C VAL A 24 -24.42 -11.55 26.67
N VAL A 25 -25.04 -10.55 27.29
CA VAL A 25 -24.36 -9.30 27.65
C VAL A 25 -23.20 -9.55 28.60
N GLU A 26 -23.39 -10.35 29.66
CA GLU A 26 -22.31 -10.69 30.60
C GLU A 26 -21.13 -11.40 29.91
N GLU A 27 -21.42 -12.34 29.00
CA GLU A 27 -20.39 -13.04 28.25
C GLU A 27 -19.66 -12.10 27.27
N LEU A 28 -20.37 -11.18 26.62
CA LEU A 28 -19.76 -10.15 25.78
C LEU A 28 -18.82 -9.25 26.60
N LYS A 29 -19.22 -8.83 27.79
CA LYS A 29 -18.38 -8.04 28.71
C LYS A 29 -17.13 -8.80 29.13
N LYS A 30 -17.26 -10.07 29.53
CA LYS A 30 -16.11 -10.94 29.84
C LYS A 30 -15.17 -11.07 28.65
N ARG A 31 -15.72 -11.23 27.45
CA ARG A 31 -14.96 -11.35 26.21
C ARG A 31 -14.19 -10.06 25.89
N ILE A 32 -14.82 -8.89 26.01
CA ILE A 32 -14.16 -7.59 25.83
C ILE A 32 -13.01 -7.45 26.81
N ASN A 33 -13.26 -7.72 28.10
CA ASN A 33 -12.23 -7.67 29.13
C ASN A 33 -11.05 -8.59 28.85
N ASN A 34 -11.30 -9.80 28.33
CA ASN A 34 -10.24 -10.72 27.92
C ASN A 34 -9.41 -10.15 26.76
N ILE A 35 -10.06 -9.57 25.74
CA ILE A 35 -9.37 -8.95 24.60
C ILE A 35 -8.51 -7.78 25.07
N VAL A 36 -9.07 -6.86 25.86
CA VAL A 36 -8.37 -5.63 26.28
C VAL A 36 -7.20 -5.93 27.22
N LYS A 37 -7.30 -6.99 28.02
CA LYS A 37 -6.21 -7.43 28.91
C LYS A 37 -5.09 -8.18 28.19
N GLU A 38 -5.30 -8.69 26.98
CA GLU A 38 -4.23 -9.32 26.20
C GLU A 38 -3.14 -8.29 25.88
N ASN A 39 -1.87 -8.68 26.01
CA ASN A 39 -0.78 -7.85 25.55
C ASN A 39 -0.91 -7.64 24.03
N ILE A 40 -0.93 -6.39 23.58
CA ILE A 40 -1.04 -5.99 22.17
C ILE A 40 0.00 -6.70 21.27
N GLU A 41 1.16 -7.06 21.82
CA GLU A 41 2.22 -7.76 21.09
C GLU A 41 1.87 -9.21 20.75
N SER A 42 1.20 -9.91 21.66
CA SER A 42 0.82 -11.33 21.54
C SER A 42 -0.67 -11.56 21.33
N ALA A 43 -1.45 -10.48 21.23
CA ALA A 43 -2.90 -10.53 21.03
C ALA A 43 -3.24 -11.37 19.81
N ALA A 44 -4.25 -12.23 19.93
CA ALA A 44 -4.70 -13.11 18.85
C ALA A 44 -5.53 -12.35 17.79
N LEU A 45 -5.07 -11.16 17.41
CA LEU A 45 -5.73 -10.25 16.49
C LEU A 45 -5.17 -10.35 15.07
N GLN A 46 -6.06 -10.32 14.08
CA GLN A 46 -5.71 -10.36 12.67
C GLN A 46 -6.59 -9.42 11.85
N LEU A 47 -5.96 -8.64 10.96
CA LEU A 47 -6.65 -7.83 9.96
C LEU A 47 -6.61 -8.56 8.62
N LYS A 48 -7.78 -8.89 8.08
CA LYS A 48 -7.92 -9.65 6.82
C LYS A 48 -8.44 -8.75 5.68
N GLU A 49 -8.31 -9.20 4.43
CA GLU A 49 -8.71 -8.48 3.20
C GLU A 49 -10.18 -8.00 3.15
N GLY A 50 -11.02 -8.56 4.02
CA GLY A 50 -12.40 -8.11 4.24
C GLY A 50 -12.57 -6.84 5.05
N PHE A 51 -11.49 -6.12 5.38
CA PHE A 51 -11.48 -4.98 6.31
C PHE A 51 -11.95 -5.34 7.72
N LYS A 52 -11.97 -6.63 8.06
CA LYS A 52 -12.43 -7.12 9.36
C LYS A 52 -11.23 -7.41 10.26
N ILE A 53 -11.36 -6.99 11.50
CA ILE A 53 -10.47 -7.35 12.59
C ILE A 53 -11.08 -8.56 13.29
N PHE A 54 -10.29 -9.63 13.34
CA PHE A 54 -10.66 -10.87 14.01
C PHE A 54 -9.90 -10.98 15.32
N TRP A 55 -10.58 -11.41 16.37
CA TRP A 55 -9.95 -11.98 17.55
C TRP A 55 -10.15 -13.50 17.53
N LYS A 56 -9.04 -14.22 17.41
CA LYS A 56 -9.03 -15.64 17.02
C LYS A 56 -9.76 -15.77 15.67
N GLU A 57 -10.82 -16.57 15.59
CA GLU A 57 -11.62 -16.74 14.37
C GLU A 57 -12.89 -15.88 14.31
N ASN A 58 -13.10 -14.98 15.29
CA ASN A 58 -14.34 -14.23 15.38
C ASN A 58 -14.15 -12.77 14.95
N PRO A 59 -14.96 -12.25 14.01
CA PRO A 59 -14.90 -10.85 13.63
C PRO A 59 -15.48 -9.98 14.74
N ILE A 60 -14.69 -9.02 15.23
CA ILE A 60 -15.09 -8.13 16.35
C ILE A 60 -15.21 -6.66 15.91
N ALA A 61 -14.57 -6.29 14.81
CA ALA A 61 -14.63 -4.95 14.26
C ALA A 61 -14.37 -4.94 12.76
N THR A 62 -14.64 -3.81 12.13
CA THR A 62 -14.24 -3.51 10.76
C THR A 62 -13.56 -2.15 10.70
N ILE A 63 -12.56 -2.02 9.84
CA ILE A 63 -11.98 -0.73 9.50
C ILE A 63 -12.81 -0.06 8.40
N ILE A 64 -12.96 1.25 8.50
CA ILE A 64 -13.64 2.10 7.50
C ILE A 64 -12.72 3.27 7.12
N PRO A 65 -12.97 3.97 6.00
CA PRO A 65 -12.18 5.14 5.61
C PRO A 65 -12.05 6.15 6.75
N GLY A 66 -10.81 6.58 7.01
CA GLY A 66 -10.51 7.60 8.01
C GLY A 66 -9.90 8.86 7.39
N LYS A 67 -8.97 9.50 8.11
CA LYS A 67 -8.39 10.79 7.69
C LYS A 67 -7.53 10.65 6.43
N ASP A 68 -6.79 9.55 6.35
CA ASP A 68 -5.93 9.18 5.24
C ASP A 68 -5.84 7.65 5.15
N TYR A 69 -5.10 7.13 4.16
CA TYR A 69 -5.00 5.69 3.93
C TYR A 69 -4.32 4.93 5.08
N LEU A 70 -3.43 5.55 5.86
CA LEU A 70 -2.77 4.92 7.00
C LEU A 70 -3.57 5.06 8.30
N ASN A 71 -4.59 5.89 8.34
CA ASN A 71 -5.35 6.18 9.55
C ASN A 71 -6.83 5.85 9.35
N PRO A 72 -7.19 4.54 9.26
CA PRO A 72 -8.57 4.12 9.18
C PRO A 72 -9.30 4.35 10.51
N LYS A 73 -10.63 4.46 10.45
CA LYS A 73 -11.47 4.45 11.65
C LYS A 73 -11.92 3.02 11.95
N ILE A 74 -12.18 2.73 13.23
CA ILE A 74 -12.70 1.43 13.67
C ILE A 74 -14.20 1.53 13.94
N LYS A 75 -14.95 0.61 13.32
CA LYS A 75 -16.38 0.36 13.59
C LYS A 75 -16.51 -1.02 14.23
N LEU A 76 -16.99 -1.08 15.47
CA LEU A 76 -17.19 -2.35 16.17
C LEU A 76 -18.35 -3.16 15.55
N LEU A 77 -18.23 -4.49 15.61
CA LEU A 77 -19.25 -5.44 15.20
C LEU A 77 -19.87 -6.06 16.46
N ILE A 78 -20.59 -5.23 17.22
CA ILE A 78 -21.15 -5.59 18.51
C ILE A 78 -22.64 -5.27 18.55
N ASP A 79 -23.32 -5.86 19.52
CA ASP A 79 -24.74 -5.59 19.80
C ASP A 79 -24.88 -4.29 20.61
N ASP A 80 -25.94 -3.52 20.36
CA ASP A 80 -26.21 -2.23 21.01
C ASP A 80 -26.53 -2.35 22.52
N SER A 81 -26.64 -3.58 23.04
CA SER A 81 -26.88 -3.84 24.47
C SER A 81 -25.67 -3.62 25.39
N LEU A 82 -24.48 -3.34 24.85
CA LEU A 82 -23.26 -3.05 25.62
C LEU A 82 -23.16 -1.58 26.03
N ASP A 83 -22.58 -1.35 27.21
CA ASP A 83 -22.41 0.02 27.74
C ASP A 83 -21.37 0.80 26.93
N VAL A 84 -21.58 2.10 26.77
CA VAL A 84 -20.74 2.98 25.94
C VAL A 84 -19.26 2.93 26.35
N ASP A 85 -18.98 2.80 27.65
CA ASP A 85 -17.62 2.73 28.18
C ASP A 85 -16.87 1.47 27.71
N GLU A 86 -17.55 0.31 27.69
CA GLU A 86 -16.98 -0.97 27.25
C GLU A 86 -16.68 -0.96 25.75
N GLN A 87 -17.59 -0.35 24.96
CA GLN A 87 -17.37 -0.14 23.54
C GLN A 87 -16.17 0.77 23.28
N SER A 88 -16.06 1.86 24.06
CA SER A 88 -14.95 2.82 23.97
C SER A 88 -13.62 2.16 24.30
N GLU A 89 -13.57 1.34 25.36
CA GLU A 89 -12.37 0.63 25.78
C GLU A 89 -11.88 -0.36 24.71
N LEU A 90 -12.77 -1.20 24.16
CA LEU A 90 -12.42 -2.11 23.06
C LEU A 90 -11.94 -1.33 21.84
N LYS A 91 -12.64 -0.26 21.46
CA LYS A 91 -12.26 0.55 20.30
C LYS A 91 -10.86 1.14 20.46
N ASN A 92 -10.56 1.74 21.62
CA ASN A 92 -9.25 2.31 21.92
C ASN A 92 -8.14 1.24 21.90
N TYR A 93 -8.42 0.04 22.38
CA TYR A 93 -7.50 -1.10 22.32
C TYR A 93 -7.19 -1.49 20.86
N LEU A 94 -8.22 -1.61 20.02
CA LEU A 94 -8.04 -1.97 18.61
C LEU A 94 -7.33 -0.86 17.82
N GLU A 95 -7.55 0.41 18.14
CA GLU A 95 -6.83 1.54 17.53
C GLU A 95 -5.33 1.46 17.84
N LYS A 96 -4.97 1.21 19.11
CA LYS A 96 -3.57 0.99 19.51
C LYS A 96 -2.95 -0.22 18.82
N TRP A 97 -3.70 -1.31 18.65
CA TRP A 97 -3.23 -2.49 17.95
C TRP A 97 -2.96 -2.22 16.46
N ILE A 98 -3.86 -1.51 15.76
CA ILE A 98 -3.63 -1.08 14.37
C ILE A 98 -2.39 -0.19 14.27
N ASP A 99 -2.19 0.75 15.19
CA ASP A 99 -0.99 1.58 15.22
C ASP A 99 0.28 0.76 15.41
N LYS A 100 0.24 -0.27 16.26
CA LYS A 100 1.35 -1.22 16.41
C LYS A 100 1.62 -2.00 15.13
N GLU A 101 0.60 -2.52 14.44
CA GLU A 101 0.78 -3.25 13.17
C GLU A 101 1.36 -2.35 12.07
N LYS A 102 0.89 -1.10 11.99
CA LYS A 102 1.47 -0.07 11.09
C LYS A 102 2.93 0.20 11.44
N ASN A 103 3.25 0.40 12.71
CA ASN A 103 4.63 0.66 13.14
C ASN A 103 5.54 -0.57 12.96
N LEU A 104 4.99 -1.79 13.01
CA LEU A 104 5.76 -3.01 12.79
C LEU A 104 6.09 -3.22 11.31
N HIS A 105 5.14 -2.95 10.41
CA HIS A 105 5.28 -3.29 8.99
C HIS A 105 5.56 -2.11 8.07
N LEU A 106 5.16 -0.90 8.46
CA LEU A 106 5.23 0.33 7.65
C LEU A 106 6.11 1.42 8.29
N ASN A 107 6.93 1.09 9.30
CA ASN A 107 7.77 2.05 10.01
C ASN A 107 8.59 2.95 9.08
N ASP A 108 9.28 2.33 8.13
CA ASP A 108 10.14 3.04 7.19
C ASP A 108 9.35 4.04 6.36
N LEU A 109 8.13 3.69 5.95
CA LEU A 109 7.24 4.58 5.24
C LEU A 109 6.80 5.73 6.14
N ILE A 110 6.32 5.44 7.35
CA ILE A 110 5.86 6.46 8.32
C ILE A 110 7.00 7.43 8.68
N LYS A 111 8.24 6.94 8.79
CA LYS A 111 9.41 7.78 9.06
C LYS A 111 9.66 8.78 7.92
N THR A 112 9.41 8.43 6.67
CA THR A 112 9.63 9.37 5.54
C THR A 112 8.79 10.63 5.62
N SER A 113 7.62 10.60 6.26
CA SER A 113 6.80 11.80 6.45
C SER A 113 7.26 12.67 7.63
N LYS A 114 8.13 12.15 8.51
CA LYS A 114 8.60 12.83 9.73
C LYS A 114 10.04 13.34 9.63
N ILE A 115 10.79 12.89 8.62
CA ILE A 115 12.20 13.24 8.46
C ILE A 115 12.35 14.70 8.01
N ASN A 116 13.19 15.43 8.73
CA ASN A 116 13.53 16.82 8.41
C ASN A 116 14.95 16.91 7.86
N PHE A 117 15.11 16.72 6.55
CA PHE A 117 16.37 17.04 5.87
C PHE A 117 16.52 18.54 5.67
N GLU A 118 17.74 19.06 5.80
CA GLU A 118 18.04 20.47 5.50
C GLU A 118 17.65 20.83 4.05
N ASN A 119 18.04 19.98 3.10
CA ASN A 119 17.68 20.14 1.69
C ASN A 119 16.16 19.92 1.47
N SER A 120 15.50 20.92 0.89
CA SER A 120 14.06 20.90 0.60
C SER A 120 13.65 19.87 -0.45
N TYR A 121 14.49 19.60 -1.46
CA TYR A 121 14.23 18.57 -2.48
C TYR A 121 14.31 17.16 -1.89
N ALA A 122 15.20 16.92 -0.93
CA ALA A 122 15.27 15.65 -0.21
C ALA A 122 14.00 15.40 0.62
N ARG A 123 13.49 16.44 1.31
CA ARG A 123 12.20 16.39 2.00
C ARG A 123 11.04 16.15 1.04
N ALA A 124 10.99 16.88 -0.08
CA ALA A 124 9.97 16.70 -1.10
C ALA A 124 9.97 15.28 -1.69
N LEU A 125 11.16 14.68 -1.88
CA LEU A 125 11.27 13.31 -2.36
C LEU A 125 10.71 12.31 -1.33
N CYS A 126 11.01 12.49 -0.04
CA CYS A 126 10.47 11.64 1.01
C CYS A 126 8.95 11.75 1.11
N PHE A 127 8.42 12.98 0.99
CA PHE A 127 6.98 13.22 0.96
C PHE A 127 6.30 12.56 -0.24
N ARG A 128 6.84 12.73 -1.47
CA ARG A 128 6.30 12.03 -2.65
C ARG A 128 6.36 10.50 -2.49
N LEU A 129 7.42 9.98 -1.89
CA LEU A 129 7.54 8.55 -1.64
C LEU A 129 6.51 8.03 -0.63
N PHE A 130 6.23 8.82 0.41
CA PHE A 130 5.17 8.55 1.39
C PHE A 130 3.78 8.51 0.74
N GLU A 131 3.46 9.51 -0.10
CA GLU A 131 2.20 9.55 -0.85
C GLU A 131 2.06 8.36 -1.81
N ASN A 132 3.16 7.91 -2.39
CA ASN A 132 3.22 6.77 -3.31
C ASN A 132 3.56 5.45 -2.61
N HIS A 133 3.23 5.31 -1.32
CA HIS A 133 3.25 4.03 -0.61
C HIS A 133 4.63 3.33 -0.61
N GLY A 134 5.71 4.10 -0.69
CA GLY A 134 7.08 3.60 -0.67
C GLY A 134 7.68 3.26 -2.03
N VAL A 135 6.97 3.50 -3.14
CA VAL A 135 7.44 3.19 -4.50
C VAL A 135 7.08 4.30 -5.47
N LEU A 136 8.07 4.92 -6.10
CA LEU A 136 7.89 6.03 -7.03
C LEU A 136 8.65 5.75 -8.33
N LYS A 137 8.06 6.07 -9.48
CA LYS A 137 8.79 6.06 -10.76
C LYS A 137 9.85 7.15 -10.73
N ARG A 138 11.09 6.80 -11.10
CA ARG A 138 12.20 7.75 -11.14
C ARG A 138 11.91 8.93 -12.07
N LEU A 139 11.17 8.70 -13.15
CA LEU A 139 10.77 9.74 -14.09
C LEU A 139 9.95 10.85 -13.42
N ASP A 140 9.11 10.49 -12.45
CA ASP A 140 8.21 11.42 -11.75
C ASP A 140 8.92 12.22 -10.65
N ALA A 141 10.23 12.03 -10.47
CA ALA A 141 11.06 12.72 -9.49
C ALA A 141 12.36 13.25 -10.09
N GLU A 142 12.48 13.35 -11.41
CA GLU A 142 13.71 13.84 -12.05
C GLU A 142 14.08 15.28 -11.64
N ASP A 143 13.07 16.13 -11.50
CA ASP A 143 13.18 17.51 -11.04
C ASP A 143 13.83 17.57 -9.65
N LEU A 144 13.42 16.68 -8.75
CA LEU A 144 13.99 16.59 -7.41
C LEU A 144 15.41 16.02 -7.44
N LEU A 145 15.61 14.91 -8.16
CA LEU A 145 16.88 14.19 -8.20
C LEU A 145 18.05 15.03 -8.75
N LYS A 146 17.79 15.94 -9.69
CA LYS A 146 18.82 16.83 -10.26
C LYS A 146 19.40 17.80 -9.22
N ASN A 147 18.62 18.13 -8.19
CA ASN A 147 19.01 19.03 -7.11
C ASN A 147 19.52 18.29 -5.87
N LEU A 148 19.81 16.98 -6.00
CA LEU A 148 20.40 16.17 -4.92
C LEU A 148 21.87 15.87 -5.19
N ASP A 149 22.73 16.37 -4.32
CA ASP A 149 24.17 16.07 -4.32
C ASP A 149 24.48 14.65 -3.77
N LYS A 150 25.77 14.32 -3.73
CA LYS A 150 26.25 13.00 -3.28
C LYS A 150 25.92 12.73 -1.81
N GLU A 151 26.00 13.75 -0.96
CA GLU A 151 25.76 13.64 0.47
C GLU A 151 24.28 13.42 0.76
N GLN A 152 23.41 14.22 0.15
CA GLN A 152 21.94 14.10 0.27
C GLN A 152 21.48 12.74 -0.23
N ARG A 153 22.03 12.26 -1.36
CA ARG A 153 21.75 10.90 -1.85
C ARG A 153 22.22 9.82 -0.90
N ALA A 154 23.35 10.01 -0.20
CA ALA A 154 23.81 9.08 0.82
C ALA A 154 22.89 9.10 2.04
N ASN A 155 22.43 10.26 2.48
CA ASN A 155 21.50 10.40 3.60
C ASN A 155 20.13 9.77 3.31
N ILE A 156 19.61 9.93 2.08
CA ILE A 156 18.40 9.23 1.61
C ILE A 156 18.59 7.71 1.63
N LYS A 157 19.77 7.20 1.25
CA LYS A 157 20.06 5.76 1.33
C LYS A 157 20.10 5.24 2.76
N LYS A 158 20.64 6.01 3.71
CA LYS A 158 20.72 5.62 5.14
C LYS A 158 19.35 5.37 5.77
N ILE A 159 18.31 6.06 5.29
CA ILE A 159 16.92 5.87 5.75
C ILE A 159 16.16 4.78 4.97
N GLY A 160 16.88 3.91 4.24
CA GLY A 160 16.29 2.75 3.58
C GLY A 160 15.70 3.01 2.19
N ILE A 161 15.92 4.19 1.60
CA ILE A 161 15.42 4.51 0.25
C ILE A 161 16.48 4.17 -0.80
N LYS A 162 16.11 3.34 -1.78
CA LYS A 162 16.96 3.06 -2.95
C LYS A 162 16.57 3.97 -4.11
N ILE A 163 17.56 4.68 -4.64
CA ILE A 163 17.45 5.46 -5.88
C ILE A 163 17.97 4.58 -7.02
N GLY A 164 17.06 3.84 -7.67
CA GLY A 164 17.34 2.97 -8.80
C GLY A 164 17.32 3.69 -10.15
N ARG A 165 17.40 2.92 -11.24
CA ARG A 165 17.33 3.41 -12.62
C ARG A 165 15.91 3.71 -13.07
N TYR A 166 14.95 2.89 -12.68
CA TYR A 166 13.55 3.01 -13.06
C TYR A 166 12.70 3.55 -11.92
N HIS A 167 13.03 3.22 -10.69
CA HIS A 167 12.25 3.51 -9.49
C HIS A 167 13.09 4.08 -8.36
N ILE A 168 12.43 4.84 -7.50
CA ILE A 168 12.90 5.23 -6.17
C ILE A 168 11.97 4.51 -5.19
N TYR A 169 12.51 3.65 -4.33
CA TYR A 169 11.65 2.77 -3.53
C TYR A 169 12.28 2.34 -2.20
N GLN A 170 11.44 1.95 -1.25
CA GLN A 170 11.84 1.33 0.01
C GLN A 170 11.73 -0.19 -0.11
N PRO A 171 12.84 -0.95 0.00
CA PRO A 171 12.82 -2.41 -0.13
C PRO A 171 11.91 -3.12 0.87
N LEU A 172 11.72 -2.56 2.08
CA LEU A 172 10.80 -3.12 3.06
C LEU A 172 9.33 -2.95 2.64
N MET A 173 8.99 -1.90 1.89
CA MET A 173 7.61 -1.63 1.46
C MET A 173 7.12 -2.53 0.33
N ILE A 174 7.98 -3.35 -0.25
CA ILE A 174 7.64 -4.35 -1.27
C ILE A 174 7.71 -5.80 -0.72
N LYS A 175 7.84 -5.94 0.60
CA LYS A 175 7.79 -7.25 1.28
C LYS A 175 6.35 -7.67 1.56
N PRO A 176 6.05 -8.98 1.60
CA PRO A 176 4.66 -9.47 1.69
C PRO A 176 3.84 -8.87 2.84
N LYS A 177 4.38 -8.84 4.06
CA LYS A 177 3.64 -8.30 5.22
C LYS A 177 3.29 -6.81 5.07
N ALA A 178 4.26 -6.00 4.61
CA ALA A 178 4.03 -4.58 4.36
C ALA A 178 3.04 -4.38 3.21
N VAL A 179 3.20 -5.10 2.10
CA VAL A 179 2.32 -5.02 0.93
C VAL A 179 0.89 -5.40 1.30
N ASN A 180 0.68 -6.50 2.02
CA ASN A 180 -0.64 -6.92 2.50
C ASN A 180 -1.33 -5.83 3.32
N LEU A 181 -0.63 -5.28 4.33
CA LEU A 181 -1.21 -4.23 5.15
C LEU A 181 -1.54 -2.98 4.32
N LYS A 182 -0.62 -2.53 3.44
CA LYS A 182 -0.87 -1.38 2.54
C LYS A 182 -2.08 -1.60 1.64
N ILE A 183 -2.25 -2.79 1.07
CA ILE A 183 -3.37 -3.10 0.17
C ILE A 183 -4.70 -3.05 0.93
N ILE A 184 -4.76 -3.64 2.13
CA ILE A 184 -5.98 -3.63 2.94
C ILE A 184 -6.36 -2.18 3.28
N LEU A 185 -5.39 -1.39 3.74
CA LEU A 185 -5.57 0.01 4.07
C LEU A 185 -5.97 0.87 2.87
N TRP A 186 -5.29 0.69 1.73
CA TRP A 186 -5.57 1.41 0.49
C TRP A 186 -6.95 1.06 -0.08
N ASN A 187 -7.31 -0.22 -0.13
CA ASN A 187 -8.63 -0.67 -0.60
C ASN A 187 -9.74 -0.14 0.32
N CYS A 188 -9.50 -0.11 1.64
CA CYS A 188 -10.43 0.48 2.61
C CYS A 188 -10.63 1.96 2.32
N PHE A 189 -9.55 2.74 2.23
CA PHE A 189 -9.61 4.18 2.01
C PHE A 189 -10.27 4.58 0.69
N ASN A 190 -9.99 3.86 -0.40
CA ASN A 190 -10.54 4.17 -1.72
C ASN A 190 -11.98 3.67 -1.93
N ASN A 191 -12.54 2.93 -0.95
CA ASN A 191 -13.94 2.50 -0.89
C ASN A 191 -14.49 1.94 -2.23
N LYS A 192 -13.68 1.15 -2.94
CA LYS A 192 -14.08 0.59 -4.25
C LYS A 192 -15.05 -0.57 -4.08
N THR A 193 -16.10 -0.62 -4.91
CA THR A 193 -17.07 -1.73 -4.97
C THR A 193 -16.42 -3.07 -5.31
N ARG A 194 -15.40 -3.06 -6.19
CA ARG A 194 -14.53 -4.21 -6.46
C ARG A 194 -13.14 -3.93 -5.90
N ARG A 195 -12.70 -4.81 -4.99
CA ARG A 195 -11.36 -4.73 -4.40
C ARG A 195 -10.30 -5.10 -5.43
N GLU A 196 -9.24 -4.30 -5.48
CA GLU A 196 -8.06 -4.62 -6.26
C GLU A 196 -7.29 -5.75 -5.56
N ARG A 197 -6.72 -6.66 -6.35
CA ARG A 197 -5.93 -7.80 -5.86
C ARG A 197 -4.48 -7.66 -6.27
N CYS A 198 -3.58 -7.92 -5.33
CA CYS A 198 -2.15 -7.96 -5.59
C CYS A 198 -1.76 -9.27 -6.27
N PRO A 199 -0.77 -9.26 -7.17
CA PRO A 199 -0.15 -10.49 -7.66
C PRO A 199 0.36 -11.36 -6.51
N THR A 200 0.34 -12.69 -6.70
CA THR A 200 0.86 -13.65 -5.73
C THR A 200 2.32 -13.36 -5.39
N PHE A 201 2.64 -13.34 -4.09
CA PHE A 201 4.02 -13.15 -3.64
C PHE A 201 4.93 -14.27 -4.14
N GLY A 202 6.18 -13.93 -4.47
CA GLY A 202 7.16 -14.86 -5.05
C GLY A 202 7.22 -14.84 -6.58
N LEU A 203 6.20 -14.27 -7.26
CA LEU A 203 6.24 -14.07 -8.70
C LEU A 203 7.02 -12.81 -9.06
N ASN A 204 8.02 -12.93 -9.94
CA ASN A 204 8.86 -11.83 -10.41
C ASN A 204 8.31 -11.16 -11.68
N PHE A 205 7.64 -11.94 -12.51
CA PHE A 205 7.10 -11.57 -13.81
C PHE A 205 5.73 -12.21 -13.99
N LEU A 206 4.75 -11.44 -14.45
CA LEU A 206 3.43 -11.92 -14.82
C LEU A 206 3.01 -11.34 -16.17
N LYS A 207 2.07 -12.01 -16.82
CA LYS A 207 1.46 -11.61 -18.09
C LYS A 207 -0.05 -11.70 -17.98
N ASN A 208 -0.76 -10.70 -18.53
CA ASN A 208 -2.23 -10.66 -18.58
C ASN A 208 -2.91 -10.80 -17.21
N PHE A 209 -2.38 -10.14 -16.18
CA PHE A 209 -3.00 -10.17 -14.85
C PHE A 209 -4.32 -9.41 -14.83
N GLU A 210 -5.25 -9.84 -13.97
CA GLU A 210 -6.63 -9.32 -13.90
C GLU A 210 -6.71 -7.83 -13.51
N THR A 211 -5.84 -7.39 -12.60
CA THR A 211 -5.80 -5.99 -12.14
C THR A 211 -5.12 -5.10 -13.16
N ASN A 212 -5.88 -4.22 -13.83
CA ASN A 212 -5.35 -3.25 -14.80
C ASN A 212 -4.93 -1.90 -14.17
N ASN A 213 -5.15 -1.73 -12.87
CA ASN A 213 -4.82 -0.51 -12.15
C ASN A 213 -3.30 -0.42 -11.88
N LYS A 214 -2.60 0.29 -12.76
CA LYS A 214 -1.13 0.45 -12.71
C LYS A 214 -0.63 1.12 -11.43
N GLU A 215 -1.40 2.07 -10.88
CA GLU A 215 -1.04 2.75 -9.63
C GLU A 215 -1.12 1.77 -8.46
N PHE A 216 -2.19 0.98 -8.39
CA PHE A 216 -2.33 -0.07 -7.38
C PHE A 216 -1.23 -1.14 -7.50
N LEU A 217 -0.89 -1.56 -8.72
CA LEU A 217 0.22 -2.50 -8.94
C LEU A 217 1.56 -1.93 -8.47
N LEU A 218 1.78 -0.63 -8.66
CA LEU A 218 2.98 0.05 -8.15
C LEU A 218 3.02 0.06 -6.62
N ILE A 219 1.89 0.29 -5.95
CA ILE A 219 1.74 0.17 -4.49
C ILE A 219 2.08 -1.25 -4.02
N CYS A 220 1.72 -2.27 -4.81
CA CYS A 220 2.07 -3.67 -4.57
C CYS A 220 3.56 -3.99 -4.80
N GLY A 221 4.33 -3.06 -5.38
CA GLY A 221 5.74 -3.24 -5.70
C GLY A 221 5.99 -3.81 -7.10
N PHE A 222 5.06 -3.62 -8.03
CA PHE A 222 5.15 -4.09 -9.42
C PHE A 222 5.00 -2.94 -10.42
N GLU A 223 5.85 -2.92 -11.43
CA GLU A 223 5.72 -2.04 -12.59
C GLU A 223 4.94 -2.72 -13.71
N THR A 224 4.17 -1.94 -14.48
CA THR A 224 3.35 -2.46 -15.59
C THR A 224 3.84 -1.95 -16.94
N PHE A 225 4.21 -2.86 -17.82
CA PHE A 225 4.59 -2.64 -19.21
C PHE A 225 3.57 -3.29 -20.13
N GLU A 226 2.59 -2.51 -20.60
CA GLU A 226 1.43 -3.04 -21.33
C GLU A 226 0.76 -4.20 -20.57
N ASN A 227 0.89 -5.44 -21.06
CA ASN A 227 0.34 -6.64 -20.45
C ASN A 227 1.33 -7.39 -19.54
N TYR A 228 2.55 -6.87 -19.37
CA TYR A 228 3.59 -7.43 -18.50
C TYR A 228 3.65 -6.71 -17.17
N ILE A 229 3.80 -7.47 -16.10
CA ILE A 229 3.92 -6.96 -14.73
C ILE A 229 5.20 -7.50 -14.14
N VAL A 230 6.08 -6.61 -13.66
CA VAL A 230 7.41 -6.97 -13.20
C VAL A 230 7.66 -6.41 -11.81
N ARG A 231 8.18 -7.22 -10.89
CA ARG A 231 8.59 -6.74 -9.57
C ARG A 231 9.64 -5.64 -9.68
N VAL A 232 9.42 -4.54 -8.95
CA VAL A 232 10.29 -3.36 -8.98
C VAL A 232 11.73 -3.70 -8.57
N ASP A 233 11.95 -4.50 -7.53
CA ASP A 233 13.31 -4.86 -7.10
C ASP A 233 14.03 -5.76 -8.11
N ILE A 234 13.31 -6.64 -8.79
CA ILE A 234 13.86 -7.48 -9.85
C ILE A 234 14.21 -6.65 -11.08
N LEU A 235 13.37 -5.69 -11.44
CA LEU A 235 13.62 -4.77 -12.55
C LEU A 235 14.89 -3.93 -12.33
N GLU A 236 15.13 -3.48 -11.09
CA GLU A 236 16.34 -2.74 -10.74
C GLU A 236 17.59 -3.63 -10.74
N LYS A 237 17.48 -4.88 -10.29
CA LYS A 237 18.57 -5.86 -10.40
C LYS A 237 18.89 -6.21 -11.86
N LEU A 238 17.86 -6.36 -12.69
CA LEU A 238 17.99 -6.60 -14.12
C LEU A 238 18.80 -5.49 -14.78
N PHE A 239 18.50 -4.23 -14.44
CA PHE A 239 19.27 -3.10 -14.96
C PHE A 239 20.77 -3.20 -14.61
N LEU A 240 21.11 -3.53 -13.37
CA LEU A 240 22.51 -3.70 -12.96
C LEU A 240 23.19 -4.83 -13.74
N LYS A 241 22.48 -5.92 -14.02
CA LYS A 241 23.00 -7.03 -14.82
C LYS A 241 23.24 -6.64 -16.28
N ILE A 242 22.27 -5.94 -16.89
CA ILE A 242 22.41 -5.36 -18.22
C ILE A 242 23.64 -4.44 -18.25
N LEU A 243 23.76 -3.53 -17.28
CA LEU A 243 24.89 -2.60 -17.21
C LEU A 243 26.23 -3.33 -17.12
N SER A 244 26.34 -4.38 -16.30
CA SER A 244 27.57 -5.16 -16.14
C SER A 244 27.99 -5.96 -17.38
N SER A 245 27.03 -6.26 -18.26
CA SER A 245 27.25 -7.01 -19.52
C SER A 245 27.27 -6.10 -20.75
N THR A 246 27.16 -4.78 -20.55
CA THR A 246 27.13 -3.81 -21.63
C THR A 246 28.56 -3.44 -22.04
N ASN A 247 28.89 -3.62 -23.32
CA ASN A 247 30.10 -3.09 -23.95
C ASN A 247 29.71 -2.21 -25.14
N ASN A 248 30.32 -1.03 -25.28
CA ASN A 248 29.97 -0.05 -26.32
C ASN A 248 28.46 0.25 -26.43
N ASN A 249 27.76 0.36 -25.30
CA ASN A 249 26.29 0.52 -25.18
C ASN A 249 25.46 -0.63 -25.76
N GLN A 250 26.05 -1.81 -25.97
CA GLN A 250 25.40 -3.02 -26.46
C GLN A 250 25.54 -4.15 -25.47
N PHE A 251 24.51 -5.00 -25.36
CA PHE A 251 24.55 -6.22 -24.55
C PHE A 251 23.76 -7.32 -25.27
N SER A 252 24.11 -8.56 -24.98
CA SER A 252 23.36 -9.73 -25.44
C SER A 252 22.46 -10.27 -24.32
N ILE A 253 21.28 -10.79 -24.67
CA ILE A 253 20.44 -11.51 -23.72
C ILE A 253 21.21 -12.71 -23.18
N SER A 254 21.24 -12.88 -21.86
CA SER A 254 21.83 -14.05 -21.22
C SER A 254 20.78 -14.87 -20.46
N SER A 255 21.03 -16.17 -20.30
CA SER A 255 20.17 -17.08 -19.53
C SER A 255 19.97 -16.59 -18.09
N GLU A 256 20.99 -15.94 -17.52
CA GLU A 256 20.94 -15.38 -16.17
C GLU A 256 19.91 -14.22 -16.06
N MET A 257 19.76 -13.40 -17.11
CA MET A 257 18.73 -12.35 -17.16
C MET A 257 17.33 -12.94 -17.25
N LEU A 258 17.16 -14.00 -18.06
CA LEU A 258 15.87 -14.70 -18.20
C LEU A 258 15.47 -15.35 -16.86
N ASN A 259 16.41 -16.03 -16.19
CA ASN A 259 16.19 -16.67 -14.90
C ASN A 259 15.87 -15.66 -13.79
N LEU A 260 16.53 -14.49 -13.80
CA LEU A 260 16.28 -13.42 -12.83
C LEU A 260 14.82 -12.94 -12.85
N LEU A 261 14.26 -12.78 -14.06
CA LEU A 261 12.85 -12.41 -14.24
C LEU A 261 11.89 -13.59 -14.11
N GLY A 262 12.32 -14.80 -14.49
CA GLY A 262 11.46 -15.96 -14.59
C GLY A 262 10.53 -15.91 -15.81
N CYS A 263 11.01 -15.43 -16.96
CA CYS A 263 10.23 -15.32 -18.19
C CYS A 263 10.92 -15.95 -19.40
N GLY A 264 10.14 -16.35 -20.41
CA GLY A 264 10.67 -16.85 -21.67
C GLY A 264 11.35 -15.77 -22.51
N LYS A 265 12.24 -16.18 -23.42
CA LYS A 265 13.02 -15.27 -24.27
C LYS A 265 12.14 -14.32 -25.09
N GLU A 266 11.07 -14.81 -25.71
CA GLU A 266 10.17 -13.97 -26.52
C GLU A 266 9.51 -12.85 -25.70
N ASP A 267 9.05 -13.18 -24.50
CA ASP A 267 8.44 -12.20 -23.59
C ASP A 267 9.48 -11.22 -23.04
N PHE A 268 10.71 -11.69 -22.79
CA PHE A 268 11.83 -10.83 -22.41
C PHE A 268 12.20 -9.82 -23.50
N GLU A 269 12.27 -10.24 -24.76
CA GLU A 269 12.53 -9.33 -25.89
C GLU A 269 11.45 -8.25 -26.02
N LYS A 270 10.18 -8.62 -25.84
CA LYS A 270 9.04 -7.68 -25.86
C LYS A 270 9.15 -6.70 -24.69
N LEU A 271 9.43 -7.19 -23.49
CA LEU A 271 9.64 -6.35 -22.31
C LEU A 271 10.78 -5.33 -22.53
N LEU A 272 11.94 -5.77 -23.05
CA LEU A 272 13.06 -4.88 -23.34
C LEU A 272 12.66 -3.75 -24.30
N LYS A 273 11.91 -4.07 -25.36
CA LYS A 273 11.38 -3.05 -26.30
C LYS A 273 10.47 -2.05 -25.58
N LEU A 274 9.56 -2.50 -24.71
CA LEU A 274 8.69 -1.63 -23.92
C LEU A 274 9.45 -0.77 -22.91
N MET A 275 10.59 -1.26 -22.42
CA MET A 275 11.54 -0.50 -21.59
C MET A 275 12.41 0.47 -22.39
N ASN A 276 12.18 0.60 -23.71
CA ASN A 276 12.92 1.44 -24.66
C ASN A 276 14.36 0.98 -24.96
N TYR A 277 14.65 -0.32 -24.82
CA TYR A 277 15.86 -0.92 -25.40
C TYR A 277 15.66 -1.20 -26.89
N LYS A 278 16.69 -0.94 -27.70
CA LYS A 278 16.62 -1.10 -29.15
C LYS A 278 17.36 -2.36 -29.57
N LYS A 279 16.67 -3.28 -30.25
CA LYS A 279 17.30 -4.45 -30.89
C LYS A 279 18.12 -3.95 -32.09
N ILE A 280 19.42 -4.26 -32.13
CA ILE A 280 20.34 -3.78 -33.19
C ILE A 280 20.33 -4.75 -34.38
N ASP A 281 20.30 -6.04 -34.09
CA ASP A 281 20.36 -7.11 -35.07
C ASP A 281 19.10 -7.98 -34.91
N LYS A 282 18.40 -8.30 -36.01
CA LYS A 282 17.18 -9.12 -35.93
C LYS A 282 17.50 -10.58 -35.61
N ASP A 283 18.67 -11.06 -36.05
CA ASP A 283 19.09 -12.45 -35.96
C ASP A 283 19.96 -12.72 -34.73
N LYS A 284 20.54 -11.68 -34.13
CA LYS A 284 21.29 -11.78 -32.87
C LYS A 284 20.50 -11.18 -31.72
N ASP A 285 20.65 -11.76 -30.53
CA ASP A 285 20.02 -11.29 -29.28
C ASP A 285 20.67 -10.03 -28.71
N VAL A 286 21.09 -9.10 -29.59
CA VAL A 286 21.88 -7.92 -29.24
C VAL A 286 20.97 -6.69 -29.15
N PHE A 287 21.00 -6.05 -28.00
CA PHE A 287 20.24 -4.85 -27.66
C PHE A 287 21.18 -3.71 -27.31
N SER A 288 20.75 -2.49 -27.61
CA SER A 288 21.40 -1.26 -27.17
C SER A 288 20.51 -0.42 -26.29
N TYR A 289 21.16 0.40 -25.47
CA TYR A 289 20.51 1.40 -24.65
C TYR A 289 21.25 2.73 -24.75
N ASP A 290 20.52 3.81 -25.03
CA ASP A 290 21.07 5.15 -24.91
C ASP A 290 20.85 5.66 -23.47
N PHE A 291 21.91 5.67 -22.68
CA PHE A 291 21.87 6.18 -21.31
C PHE A 291 21.73 7.71 -21.26
N LYS A 292 21.91 8.42 -22.39
CA LYS A 292 21.66 9.86 -22.49
C LYS A 292 20.16 10.09 -22.58
N ARG A 293 19.50 10.27 -21.43
CA ARG A 293 18.10 10.72 -21.37
C ARG A 293 17.92 12.03 -22.15
N LYS A 294 17.37 11.94 -23.35
CA LYS A 294 16.80 13.06 -24.10
C LYS A 294 15.33 12.83 -24.43
N ASP A 295 14.57 12.23 -23.52
CA ASP A 295 13.11 12.19 -23.69
C ASP A 295 12.47 13.46 -23.13
N LYS A 296 12.65 14.57 -23.88
CA LYS A 296 11.64 15.62 -23.93
C LYS A 296 10.39 15.08 -24.64
N LYS A 297 9.73 14.07 -24.08
CA LYS A 297 8.32 13.87 -24.42
C LYS A 297 7.59 15.04 -23.78
N LYS A 298 7.25 16.05 -24.58
CA LYS A 298 6.26 17.06 -24.20
C LYS A 298 5.03 16.28 -23.73
N ILE A 299 4.83 16.22 -22.42
CA ILE A 299 3.53 15.85 -21.86
C ILE A 299 2.57 16.84 -22.49
N LYS A 300 1.70 16.38 -23.41
CA LYS A 300 0.53 17.17 -23.78
C LYS A 300 -0.17 17.40 -22.44
N LYS A 301 -0.21 18.66 -21.98
CA LYS A 301 -1.09 19.04 -20.89
C LYS A 301 -2.50 18.75 -21.41
N ASP A 302 -3.02 17.57 -21.10
CA ASP A 302 -4.45 17.40 -21.11
C ASP A 302 -4.98 18.47 -20.16
N ASN A 303 -5.80 19.36 -20.70
CA ASN A 303 -6.52 20.37 -19.93
C ASN A 303 -7.52 19.64 -19.04
N VAL A 304 -7.04 18.97 -18.00
CA VAL A 304 -7.83 18.61 -16.85
C VAL A 304 -8.20 19.94 -16.21
N LYS A 305 -9.44 20.38 -16.42
CA LYS A 305 -10.04 21.44 -15.63
C LYS A 305 -9.84 21.05 -14.16
N LYS A 306 -8.86 21.66 -13.50
CA LYS A 306 -8.73 21.58 -12.05
C LYS A 306 -10.04 22.12 -11.50
N ASN A 307 -10.86 21.25 -10.92
CA ASN A 307 -11.93 21.69 -10.04
C ASN A 307 -11.23 22.29 -8.81
N ILE A 308 -11.04 23.61 -8.83
CA ILE A 308 -10.47 24.36 -7.71
C ILE A 308 -11.59 24.51 -6.69
N ASN A 309 -11.87 23.45 -5.94
CA ASN A 309 -12.50 23.55 -4.62
C ASN A 309 -11.39 23.46 -3.58
N ASN A 310 -10.47 24.43 -3.62
CA ASN A 310 -9.48 24.63 -2.56
C ASN A 310 -10.00 25.77 -1.66
N PRO A 311 -10.06 25.61 -0.32
CA PRO A 311 -10.58 26.62 0.61
C PRO A 311 -9.97 28.03 0.49
N PHE A 312 -8.81 28.16 -0.15
CA PHE A 312 -8.11 29.43 -0.35
C PHE A 312 -8.49 30.18 -1.64
N ALA A 313 -9.37 29.62 -2.49
CA ALA A 313 -9.78 30.28 -3.73
C ALA A 313 -10.50 31.62 -3.48
N SER A 314 -11.19 31.75 -2.35
CA SER A 314 -11.91 32.96 -1.94
C SER A 314 -10.99 34.13 -1.58
N LEU A 315 -9.70 33.90 -1.35
CA LEU A 315 -8.73 34.95 -0.98
C LEU A 315 -8.20 35.74 -2.16
N LYS A 316 -8.43 35.30 -3.41
CA LYS A 316 -7.92 35.98 -4.60
C LYS A 316 -8.58 37.33 -4.90
N ASN A 317 -9.75 37.59 -4.32
CA ASN A 317 -10.53 38.81 -4.57
C ASN A 317 -10.48 39.81 -3.41
N LEU A 318 -9.62 39.57 -2.40
CA LEU A 318 -9.40 40.52 -1.31
C LEU A 318 -8.33 41.53 -1.74
N SER A 319 -8.77 42.71 -2.21
CA SER A 319 -7.92 43.88 -2.28
C SER A 319 -7.72 44.44 -0.87
N LEU A 320 -6.52 44.28 -0.32
CA LEU A 320 -6.12 45.03 0.88
C LEU A 320 -5.85 46.46 0.44
N ASN A 321 -6.79 47.36 0.69
CA ASN A 321 -6.53 48.79 0.64
C ASN A 321 -5.68 49.15 1.87
N ASN A 322 -4.42 49.52 1.64
CA ASN A 322 -3.62 50.32 2.57
C ASN A 322 -3.44 51.70 1.99
#